data_AF-A0A7R9L4X0-F1
#
_entry.id   AF-A0A7R9L4X0-F1
#
_cell.length_a   1.000
_cell.length_b   1.000
_cell.length_c   1.000
_cell.angle_alpha   90.00
_cell.angle_beta   90.00
_cell.angle_gamma   90.00
#
_symmetry.space_group_name_H-M   'P 1'
#
loop_
_entity.id
_entity.type
_entity.pdbx_description
1 polymer ?
#
loop_
_entity_poly.entity_id
_entity_poly.type
_entity_poly.pdbx_seq_one_letter_code
_entity_poly.pdbx_strand_id
1 'polypeptide(L)'
;TNDENKESTSLLEWISQRDNQNSLDQLSQHCGQGLEQFDSEQLLRVKDEVKEVMDSCNQSNMKEVKGLEERLYGLEKLMCESKKIVDEQRDLAQAFYQNQARASNLRDPSILPDLCASHQQQLQVMLKNHQKLRDIRRRCARAKEELSGNLHARLRWIVFIEKKLSEVDSRVLIYRENIRRLKKHLKVVHQIHLAPKIYLASVVEVVRRKTFSSVFLEWATSLAQNSANLVENEIQTRQTFSTQLETHFLRILFPGMNDFPPHRDEEMKAMKSEIAAKCQVNFNEALNKLSNERELLAQELAVKDSCIQADTIETQGNEMLVQIESELKSLTNCFDQKLNESVICDTRPQCSCNLANVIKEKELEISRLNRILRDSDMSQSSSAIGRIERVSVLGCEVGDIVLIYYEEKFNNYIVFTLNNVLHFVHTDCLDALSLKSEV
;
A
#
# COMPACT_ATOMS: atom_id res chain seq x y z
N THR A 1 26.00 38.05 42.72
CA THR A 1 24.57 38.42 42.84
C THR A 1 24.06 38.76 41.46
N ASN A 2 23.46 37.78 40.75
CA ASN A 2 22.69 37.97 39.51
C ASN A 2 22.07 36.62 39.08
N ASP A 3 21.31 35.97 39.97
CA ASP A 3 20.64 34.69 39.65
C ASP A 3 19.23 34.60 40.28
N GLU A 4 18.57 35.75 40.49
CA GLU A 4 17.30 35.83 41.26
C GLU A 4 16.01 35.94 40.43
N ASN A 5 16.03 35.78 39.10
CA ASN A 5 14.80 35.78 38.30
C ASN A 5 14.77 34.66 37.24
N LYS A 6 15.03 33.41 37.64
CA LYS A 6 14.53 32.27 36.87
C LYS A 6 13.10 32.00 37.33
N GLU A 7 12.14 32.49 36.56
CA GLU A 7 10.73 32.15 36.73
C GLU A 7 10.60 30.63 36.96
N SER A 8 9.98 30.28 38.08
CA SER A 8 9.67 28.90 38.45
C SER A 8 8.68 28.33 37.45
N THR A 9 9.21 27.69 36.41
CA THR A 9 8.44 26.99 35.37
C THR A 9 7.86 25.69 35.94
N SER A 10 6.57 25.48 35.75
CA SER A 10 5.94 24.21 36.15
C SER A 10 6.42 23.06 35.25
N LEU A 11 6.30 21.80 35.70
CA LEU A 11 6.67 20.64 34.87
C LEU A 11 5.87 20.59 33.56
N LEU A 12 4.58 20.92 33.60
CA LEU A 12 3.72 20.96 32.41
C LEU A 12 4.19 22.05 31.44
N GLU A 13 4.53 23.22 31.96
CA GLU A 13 5.05 24.34 31.19
C GLU A 13 6.44 24.07 30.61
N TRP A 14 7.29 23.35 31.36
CA TRP A 14 8.57 22.86 30.85
C TRP A 14 8.38 21.84 29.73
N ILE A 15 7.39 20.94 29.83
CA ILE A 15 7.08 19.96 28.77
C ILE A 15 6.52 20.68 27.54
N SER A 16 5.62 21.64 27.71
CA SER A 16 5.01 22.37 26.59
C SER A 16 5.99 23.29 25.85
N GLN A 17 6.97 23.87 26.56
CA GLN A 17 8.02 24.72 25.95
C GLN A 17 9.06 23.94 25.13
N ARG A 18 9.09 22.61 25.23
CA ARG A 18 10.09 21.78 24.52
C ARG A 18 9.71 21.48 23.08
N ASP A 19 8.42 21.54 22.74
CA ASP A 19 7.92 21.33 21.39
C ASP A 19 7.10 22.54 20.92
N ASN A 20 7.78 23.49 20.28
CA ASN A 20 7.17 24.72 19.76
C ASN A 20 6.27 24.47 18.52
N GLN A 21 6.29 23.27 17.93
CA GLN A 21 5.54 22.96 16.71
C GLN A 21 4.24 22.20 16.98
N ASN A 22 4.19 21.37 18.03
CA ASN A 22 3.00 20.63 18.42
C ASN A 22 2.60 20.95 19.86
N SER A 23 1.60 21.81 20.04
CA SER A 23 1.13 22.10 21.40
C SER A 23 0.42 20.89 22.01
N LEU A 24 0.53 20.75 23.34
CA LEU A 24 -0.19 19.73 24.09
C LEU A 24 -1.72 19.82 23.88
N ASP A 25 -2.23 21.04 23.70
CA ASP A 25 -3.65 21.28 23.40
C ASP A 25 -4.03 20.74 22.02
N GLN A 26 -3.19 20.94 21.01
CA GLN A 26 -3.42 20.36 19.67
C GLN A 26 -3.39 18.83 19.73
N LEU A 27 -2.45 18.24 20.48
CA LEU A 27 -2.38 16.79 20.67
C LEU A 27 -3.66 16.24 21.32
N SER A 28 -4.15 16.91 22.37
CA SER A 28 -5.38 16.55 23.06
C SER A 28 -6.61 16.66 22.15
N GLN A 29 -6.74 17.78 21.42
CA GLN A 29 -7.82 17.98 20.45
C GLN A 29 -7.80 16.94 19.33
N HIS A 30 -6.62 16.63 18.77
CA HIS A 30 -6.47 15.58 17.77
C HIS A 30 -6.85 14.21 18.30
N CYS A 31 -6.54 13.91 19.57
CA CYS A 31 -6.96 12.66 20.19
C CYS A 31 -8.48 12.61 20.38
N GLY A 32 -9.08 13.67 20.91
CA GLY A 32 -10.53 13.75 21.13
C GLY A 32 -11.31 13.62 19.83
N GLN A 33 -10.98 14.44 18.81
CA GLN A 33 -11.61 14.36 17.49
C GLN A 33 -11.38 12.99 16.83
N GLY A 34 -10.19 12.41 16.97
CA GLY A 34 -9.90 11.09 16.43
C GLY A 34 -10.74 9.99 17.10
N LEU A 35 -10.94 10.06 18.42
CA LEU A 35 -11.76 9.09 19.16
C LEU A 35 -13.24 9.21 18.81
N GLU A 36 -13.76 10.42 18.61
CA GLU A 36 -15.13 10.65 18.15
C GLU A 36 -15.34 10.20 16.69
N GLN A 37 -14.34 10.44 15.83
CA GLN A 37 -14.42 10.11 14.40
C GLN A 37 -14.26 8.61 14.13
N PHE A 38 -13.41 7.91 14.89
CA PHE A 38 -13.08 6.51 14.70
C PHE A 38 -13.65 5.65 15.85
N ASP A 39 -14.96 5.71 16.01
CA ASP A 39 -15.70 4.94 17.01
C ASP A 39 -16.16 3.56 16.50
N SER A 40 -16.80 2.80 17.39
CA SER A 40 -17.30 1.47 17.08
C SER A 40 -18.46 1.48 16.07
N GLU A 41 -19.26 2.55 16.03
CA GLU A 41 -20.39 2.67 15.11
C GLU A 41 -19.90 2.87 13.68
N GLN A 42 -18.92 3.76 13.48
CA GLN A 42 -18.29 3.99 12.20
C GLN A 42 -17.57 2.74 11.68
N LEU A 43 -16.88 2.01 12.57
CA LEU A 43 -16.27 0.74 12.19
C LEU A 43 -17.31 -0.29 11.72
N LEU A 44 -18.46 -0.38 12.40
CA LEU A 44 -19.55 -1.27 12.02
C LEU A 44 -20.10 -0.91 10.63
N ARG A 45 -20.27 0.38 10.34
CA ARG A 45 -20.70 0.85 9.01
C ARG A 45 -19.72 0.44 7.92
N VAL A 46 -18.42 0.63 8.13
CA VAL A 46 -17.38 0.21 7.16
C VAL A 46 -17.41 -1.32 6.97
N LYS A 47 -17.63 -2.07 8.04
CA LYS A 47 -17.76 -3.54 7.98
C LYS A 47 -18.98 -4.00 7.19
N ASP A 48 -20.11 -3.32 7.34
CA ASP A 48 -21.32 -3.60 6.56
C ASP A 48 -21.12 -3.26 5.08
N GLU A 49 -20.49 -2.13 4.77
CA GLU A 49 -20.13 -1.75 3.39
C GLU A 49 -19.20 -2.79 2.74
N VAL A 50 -18.17 -3.24 3.46
CA VAL A 50 -17.28 -4.32 3.00
C VAL A 50 -18.09 -5.57 2.69
N LYS A 51 -18.98 -5.97 3.59
CA LYS A 51 -19.81 -7.17 3.41
C LYS A 51 -20.72 -7.05 2.18
N GLU A 52 -21.37 -5.91 2.00
CA GLU A 52 -22.25 -5.65 0.85
C GLU A 52 -21.49 -5.72 -0.48
N VAL A 53 -20.30 -5.10 -0.56
CA VAL A 53 -19.46 -5.17 -1.77
C VAL A 53 -19.00 -6.59 -2.01
N MET A 54 -18.61 -7.33 -0.98
CA MET A 54 -18.21 -8.73 -1.11
C MET A 54 -19.34 -9.65 -1.56
N ASP A 55 -20.56 -9.43 -1.07
CA ASP A 55 -21.74 -10.18 -1.49
C ASP A 55 -22.11 -9.85 -2.95
N SER A 56 -21.95 -8.58 -3.34
CA SER A 56 -22.10 -8.13 -4.72
C SER A 56 -21.07 -8.78 -5.65
N CYS A 57 -19.80 -8.90 -5.23
CA CYS A 57 -18.77 -9.63 -5.95
C CYS A 57 -19.11 -11.11 -6.16
N ASN A 58 -19.94 -11.72 -5.32
CA ASN A 58 -20.26 -13.15 -5.37
C ASN A 58 -21.51 -13.50 -6.19
N GLN A 59 -22.03 -12.55 -6.95
CA GLN A 59 -23.14 -12.76 -7.88
C GLN A 59 -22.74 -13.66 -9.07
N SER A 60 -23.02 -14.97 -8.95
CA SER A 60 -22.66 -16.02 -9.93
C SER A 60 -23.25 -15.79 -11.32
N ASN A 61 -24.45 -15.20 -11.40
CA ASN A 61 -25.11 -14.82 -12.64
C ASN A 61 -24.29 -13.81 -13.46
N MET A 62 -23.50 -12.95 -12.83
CA MET A 62 -22.65 -11.96 -13.48
C MET A 62 -21.23 -12.49 -13.75
N LYS A 63 -20.74 -13.41 -12.90
CA LYS A 63 -19.46 -14.11 -13.10
C LYS A 63 -19.46 -15.06 -14.29
N GLU A 64 -20.55 -15.80 -14.51
CA GLU A 64 -20.60 -16.86 -15.51
C GLU A 64 -21.64 -16.61 -16.61
N VAL A 65 -21.26 -16.89 -17.86
CA VAL A 65 -22.18 -16.94 -19.00
C VAL A 65 -22.62 -18.39 -19.20
N LYS A 66 -23.76 -18.74 -18.60
CA LYS A 66 -24.31 -20.10 -18.71
C LYS A 66 -24.60 -20.48 -20.17
N GLY A 67 -24.26 -21.71 -20.56
CA GLY A 67 -24.53 -22.25 -21.89
C GLY A 67 -23.72 -21.60 -23.02
N LEU A 68 -22.67 -20.81 -22.70
CA LEU A 68 -21.83 -20.19 -23.73
C LEU A 68 -21.15 -21.23 -24.63
N GLU A 69 -20.65 -22.32 -24.04
CA GLU A 69 -19.99 -23.40 -24.77
C GLU A 69 -20.93 -24.06 -25.80
N GLU A 70 -22.13 -24.45 -25.39
CA GLU A 70 -23.14 -25.04 -26.28
C GLU A 70 -23.51 -24.07 -27.42
N ARG A 71 -23.64 -22.78 -27.11
CA ARG A 71 -23.93 -21.73 -28.11
C ARG A 71 -22.78 -21.54 -29.10
N LEU A 72 -21.53 -21.54 -28.63
CA LEU A 72 -20.34 -21.44 -29.47
C LEU A 72 -20.18 -22.67 -30.37
N TYR A 73 -20.43 -23.86 -29.82
CA TYR A 73 -20.46 -25.10 -30.59
C TYR A 73 -21.53 -25.06 -31.69
N GLY A 74 -22.73 -24.56 -31.39
CA GLY A 74 -23.79 -24.34 -32.38
C GLY A 74 -23.37 -23.38 -33.50
N LEU A 75 -22.65 -22.31 -33.17
CA LEU A 75 -22.10 -21.38 -34.17
C LEU A 75 -21.00 -22.01 -35.03
N GLU A 76 -20.12 -22.80 -34.42
CA GLU A 76 -19.08 -23.52 -35.16
C GLU A 76 -19.69 -24.51 -36.17
N LYS A 77 -20.76 -25.21 -35.78
CA LYS A 77 -21.52 -26.07 -36.69
C LYS A 77 -22.08 -25.29 -37.89
N LEU A 78 -22.69 -24.13 -37.65
CA LEU A 78 -23.19 -23.25 -38.71
C LEU A 78 -22.07 -22.75 -39.63
N MET A 79 -20.89 -22.44 -39.08
CA MET A 79 -19.72 -22.04 -39.87
C MET A 79 -19.20 -23.19 -40.74
N CYS A 80 -19.16 -24.42 -40.22
CA CYS A 80 -18.77 -25.60 -40.98
C CYS A 80 -19.77 -25.88 -42.13
N GLU A 81 -21.07 -25.81 -41.86
CA GLU A 81 -22.11 -25.94 -42.88
C GLU A 81 -21.98 -24.87 -43.97
N SER A 82 -21.74 -23.61 -43.58
CA SER A 82 -21.52 -22.53 -44.53
C SER A 82 -20.33 -22.80 -45.46
N LYS A 83 -19.23 -23.35 -44.94
CA LYS A 83 -18.06 -23.70 -45.77
C LYS A 83 -18.39 -24.77 -46.80
N LYS A 84 -19.11 -25.82 -46.41
CA LYS A 84 -19.57 -26.87 -47.32
C LYS A 84 -20.43 -26.32 -48.46
N ILE A 85 -21.39 -25.44 -48.14
CA ILE A 85 -22.25 -24.83 -49.16
C ILE A 85 -21.43 -23.94 -50.11
N VAL A 86 -20.40 -23.24 -49.62
CA VAL A 86 -19.49 -22.45 -50.47
C VAL A 86 -18.68 -23.35 -51.41
N ASP A 87 -18.17 -24.49 -50.93
CA ASP A 87 -17.47 -25.45 -51.78
C ASP A 87 -18.41 -26.02 -52.86
N GLU A 88 -19.65 -26.40 -52.52
CA GLU A 88 -20.66 -26.83 -53.50
C GLU A 88 -20.96 -25.76 -54.55
N GLN A 89 -21.05 -24.48 -54.14
CA GLN A 89 -21.25 -23.36 -55.06
C GLN A 89 -20.06 -23.18 -56.01
N ARG A 90 -18.84 -23.37 -55.51
CA ARG A 90 -17.61 -23.33 -56.33
C ARG A 90 -17.62 -24.47 -57.36
N ASP A 91 -18.00 -25.67 -56.95
CA ASP A 91 -18.05 -26.83 -57.84
C ASP A 91 -19.10 -26.67 -58.94
N LEU A 92 -20.29 -26.15 -58.59
CA LEU A 92 -21.33 -25.81 -59.57
C LEU A 92 -20.84 -24.73 -60.55
N ALA A 93 -20.22 -23.65 -60.05
CA ALA A 93 -19.64 -22.61 -60.90
C ALA A 93 -18.56 -23.17 -61.85
N GLN A 94 -17.66 -24.03 -61.34
CA GLN A 94 -16.65 -24.69 -62.15
C GLN A 94 -17.27 -25.58 -63.25
N ALA A 95 -18.37 -26.26 -62.94
CA ALA A 95 -19.11 -27.05 -63.92
C ALA A 95 -19.67 -26.19 -65.06
N PHE A 96 -20.15 -24.96 -64.78
CA PHE A 96 -20.56 -24.01 -65.82
C PHE A 96 -19.40 -23.65 -66.77
N TYR A 97 -18.22 -23.33 -66.23
CA TYR A 97 -17.04 -23.01 -67.04
C TYR A 97 -16.61 -24.19 -67.92
N GLN A 98 -16.59 -25.41 -67.36
CA GLN A 98 -16.26 -26.61 -68.11
C GLN A 98 -17.30 -26.91 -69.20
N ASN A 99 -18.59 -26.69 -68.91
CA ASN A 99 -19.68 -26.85 -69.87
C ASN A 99 -19.56 -25.86 -71.03
N GLN A 100 -19.25 -24.60 -70.73
CA GLN A 100 -19.02 -23.56 -71.73
C GLN A 100 -17.82 -23.90 -72.62
N ALA A 101 -16.69 -24.31 -72.04
CA ALA A 101 -15.50 -24.70 -72.79
C ALA A 101 -15.72 -25.93 -73.69
N ARG A 102 -16.52 -26.90 -73.24
CA ARG A 102 -16.90 -28.06 -74.05
C ARG A 102 -17.79 -27.66 -75.23
N ALA A 103 -18.80 -26.83 -74.99
CA ALA A 103 -19.70 -26.36 -76.04
C ALA A 103 -18.97 -25.54 -77.12
N SER A 104 -18.00 -24.69 -76.74
CA SER A 104 -17.20 -23.92 -77.71
C SER A 104 -16.31 -24.80 -78.59
N ASN A 105 -15.83 -25.92 -78.07
CA ASN A 105 -14.91 -26.83 -78.77
C ASN A 105 -15.63 -27.82 -79.69
N LEU A 106 -16.82 -28.31 -79.31
CA LEU A 106 -17.57 -29.33 -80.07
C LEU A 106 -18.32 -28.75 -81.28
N ARG A 107 -18.75 -27.47 -81.22
CA ARG A 107 -19.51 -26.77 -82.28
C ARG A 107 -20.74 -27.52 -82.82
N ASP A 108 -21.29 -28.45 -82.03
CA ASP A 108 -22.53 -29.17 -82.35
C ASP A 108 -23.73 -28.46 -81.68
N PRO A 109 -24.67 -27.88 -82.45
CA PRO A 109 -25.82 -27.17 -81.89
C PRO A 109 -26.84 -28.09 -81.21
N SER A 110 -26.79 -29.41 -81.48
CA SER A 110 -27.79 -30.36 -80.98
C SER A 110 -27.74 -30.60 -79.47
N ILE A 111 -26.58 -30.34 -78.83
CA ILE A 111 -26.37 -30.52 -77.38
C ILE A 111 -26.85 -29.33 -76.54
N LEU A 112 -27.18 -28.19 -77.16
CA LEU A 112 -27.53 -26.95 -76.47
C LEU A 112 -28.80 -27.05 -75.62
N PRO A 113 -29.91 -27.69 -76.07
CA PRO A 113 -31.12 -27.81 -75.27
C PRO A 113 -30.89 -28.56 -73.95
N ASP A 114 -30.16 -29.66 -73.99
CA ASP A 114 -29.83 -30.47 -72.80
C ASP A 114 -28.88 -29.73 -71.86
N LEU A 115 -27.91 -28.98 -72.42
CA LEU A 115 -27.00 -28.16 -71.65
C LEU A 115 -27.74 -27.02 -70.94
N CYS A 116 -28.66 -26.34 -71.64
CA CYS A 116 -29.51 -25.29 -71.08
C CYS A 116 -30.43 -25.83 -69.98
N ALA A 117 -31.02 -27.01 -70.16
CA ALA A 117 -31.83 -27.67 -69.13
C ALA A 117 -30.99 -28.02 -67.89
N SER A 118 -29.78 -28.54 -68.08
CA SER A 118 -28.83 -28.83 -66.99
C SER A 118 -28.40 -27.56 -66.24
N HIS A 119 -28.02 -26.51 -66.97
CA HIS A 119 -27.69 -25.19 -66.43
C HIS A 119 -28.85 -24.59 -65.62
N GLN A 120 -30.08 -24.70 -66.11
CA GLN A 120 -31.27 -24.24 -65.40
C GLN A 120 -31.44 -24.97 -64.05
N GLN A 121 -31.23 -26.29 -64.01
CA GLN A 121 -31.27 -27.06 -62.76
C GLN A 121 -30.13 -26.69 -61.81
N GLN A 122 -28.91 -26.52 -62.33
CA GLN A 122 -27.75 -26.09 -61.53
C GLN A 122 -27.98 -24.70 -60.91
N LEU A 123 -28.52 -23.73 -61.68
CA LEU A 123 -28.86 -22.40 -61.17
C LEU A 123 -29.92 -22.45 -60.06
N GLN A 124 -30.89 -23.37 -60.13
CA GLN A 124 -31.87 -23.56 -59.06
C GLN A 124 -31.21 -24.08 -57.77
N VAL A 125 -30.23 -24.99 -57.87
CA VAL A 125 -29.45 -25.47 -56.72
C VAL A 125 -28.59 -24.35 -56.15
N MET A 126 -27.90 -23.59 -57.02
CA MET A 126 -27.10 -22.43 -56.59
C MET A 126 -27.96 -21.37 -55.89
N LEU A 127 -29.18 -21.11 -56.35
CA LEU A 127 -30.10 -20.18 -55.68
C LEU A 127 -30.50 -20.69 -54.29
N LYS A 128 -30.82 -21.98 -54.15
CA LYS A 128 -31.13 -22.59 -52.83
C LYS A 128 -29.93 -22.51 -51.88
N ASN A 129 -28.73 -22.79 -52.38
CA ASN A 129 -27.49 -22.70 -51.61
C ASN A 129 -27.21 -21.26 -51.15
N HIS A 130 -27.42 -20.27 -52.01
CA HIS A 130 -27.30 -18.85 -51.67
C HIS A 130 -28.32 -18.43 -50.59
N GLN A 131 -29.58 -18.89 -50.68
CA GLN A 131 -30.60 -18.62 -49.66
C GLN A 131 -30.21 -19.20 -48.30
N LYS A 132 -29.69 -20.43 -48.26
CA LYS A 132 -29.16 -21.06 -47.02
C LYS A 132 -28.00 -20.26 -46.43
N LEU A 133 -27.03 -19.85 -47.25
CA LEU A 133 -25.91 -19.00 -46.80
C LEU A 133 -26.39 -17.67 -46.20
N ARG A 134 -27.38 -17.02 -46.83
CA ARG A 134 -27.99 -15.80 -46.28
C ARG A 134 -28.71 -16.04 -44.96
N ASP A 135 -29.30 -17.21 -44.74
CA ASP A 135 -29.91 -17.55 -43.45
C ASP A 135 -28.85 -17.81 -42.37
N ILE A 136 -27.83 -18.61 -42.67
CA ILE A 136 -26.70 -18.86 -41.77
C ILE A 136 -26.04 -17.54 -41.35
N ARG A 137 -25.73 -16.66 -42.31
CA ARG A 137 -25.16 -15.33 -42.04
C ARG A 137 -26.03 -14.51 -41.09
N ARG A 138 -27.36 -14.50 -41.30
CA ARG A 138 -28.31 -13.78 -40.43
C ARG A 138 -28.31 -14.34 -39.01
N ARG A 139 -28.30 -15.66 -38.84
CA ARG A 139 -28.25 -16.31 -37.52
C ARG A 139 -26.95 -16.01 -36.78
N CYS A 140 -25.81 -16.11 -37.46
CA CYS A 140 -24.51 -15.77 -36.88
C CYS A 140 -24.43 -14.29 -36.47
N ALA A 141 -24.95 -13.38 -37.30
CA ALA A 141 -24.95 -11.95 -36.99
C ALA A 141 -25.77 -11.63 -35.72
N ARG A 142 -26.98 -12.21 -35.60
CA ARG A 142 -27.82 -12.06 -34.41
C ARG A 142 -27.16 -12.62 -33.15
N ALA A 143 -26.53 -13.79 -33.26
CA ALA A 143 -25.83 -14.41 -32.14
C ALA A 143 -24.62 -13.57 -31.69
N LYS A 144 -23.87 -12.96 -32.63
CA LYS A 144 -22.78 -12.03 -32.31
C LYS A 144 -23.30 -10.80 -31.57
N GLU A 145 -24.39 -10.19 -32.05
CA GLU A 145 -24.98 -9.00 -31.45
C GLU A 145 -25.48 -9.26 -30.02
N GLU A 146 -26.18 -10.38 -29.81
CA GLU A 146 -26.65 -10.79 -28.48
C GLU A 146 -25.49 -11.04 -27.51
N LEU A 147 -24.47 -11.79 -27.95
CA LEU A 147 -23.29 -12.07 -27.13
C LEU A 147 -22.52 -10.79 -26.79
N SER A 148 -22.32 -9.91 -27.77
CA SER A 148 -21.66 -8.62 -27.58
C SER A 148 -22.42 -7.77 -26.56
N GLY A 149 -23.75 -7.65 -26.67
CA GLY A 149 -24.57 -6.92 -25.70
C GLY A 149 -24.45 -7.49 -24.28
N ASN A 150 -24.45 -8.82 -24.15
CA ASN A 150 -24.28 -9.48 -22.85
C ASN A 150 -22.89 -9.23 -22.24
N LEU A 151 -21.83 -9.37 -23.04
CA LEU A 151 -20.45 -9.11 -22.60
C LEU A 151 -20.26 -7.65 -22.20
N HIS A 152 -20.78 -6.68 -22.97
CA HIS A 152 -20.71 -5.27 -22.62
C HIS A 152 -21.42 -4.94 -21.30
N ALA A 153 -22.58 -5.54 -21.04
CA ALA A 153 -23.28 -5.36 -19.77
C ALA A 153 -22.45 -5.90 -18.58
N ARG A 154 -21.84 -7.08 -18.74
CA ARG A 154 -20.98 -7.69 -17.71
C ARG A 154 -19.70 -6.91 -17.46
N LEU A 155 -19.01 -6.46 -18.52
CA LEU A 155 -17.82 -5.63 -18.39
C LEU A 155 -18.12 -4.32 -17.65
N ARG A 156 -19.25 -3.66 -17.96
CA ARG A 156 -19.69 -2.47 -17.21
C ARG A 156 -19.91 -2.76 -15.72
N TRP A 157 -20.51 -3.90 -15.40
CA TRP A 157 -20.69 -4.33 -14.03
C TRP A 157 -19.36 -4.62 -13.32
N ILE A 158 -18.41 -5.29 -13.99
CA ILE A 158 -17.06 -5.54 -13.45
C ILE A 158 -16.40 -4.21 -13.08
N VAL A 159 -16.39 -3.24 -13.99
CA VAL A 159 -15.81 -1.90 -13.74
C VAL A 159 -16.50 -1.20 -12.56
N PHE A 160 -17.83 -1.32 -12.46
CA PHE A 160 -18.57 -0.76 -11.33
C PHE A 160 -18.16 -1.38 -9.99
N ILE A 161 -18.08 -2.73 -9.94
CA ILE A 161 -17.68 -3.47 -8.74
C ILE A 161 -16.23 -3.20 -8.38
N GLU A 162 -15.32 -3.17 -9.35
CA GLU A 162 -13.90 -2.84 -9.15
C GLU A 162 -13.73 -1.44 -8.55
N LYS A 163 -14.48 -0.45 -9.07
CA LYS A 163 -14.50 0.89 -8.49
C LYS A 163 -14.99 0.87 -7.04
N LYS A 164 -16.07 0.16 -6.75
CA LYS A 164 -16.60 0.03 -5.38
C LYS A 164 -15.61 -0.66 -4.44
N LEU A 165 -14.93 -1.68 -4.92
CA LEU A 165 -13.89 -2.38 -4.19
C LEU A 165 -12.73 -1.44 -3.83
N SER A 166 -12.24 -0.67 -4.79
CA SER A 166 -11.17 0.31 -4.57
C SER A 166 -11.58 1.43 -3.61
N GLU A 167 -12.83 1.91 -3.70
CA GLU A 167 -13.38 2.91 -2.78
C GLU A 167 -13.41 2.39 -1.32
N VAL A 168 -13.86 1.15 -1.11
CA VAL A 168 -13.93 0.54 0.22
C VAL A 168 -12.55 0.19 0.77
N ASP A 169 -11.66 -0.37 -0.07
CA ASP A 169 -10.28 -0.67 0.31
C ASP A 169 -9.54 0.59 0.79
N SER A 170 -9.67 1.69 0.03
CA SER A 170 -9.11 2.99 0.40
C SER A 170 -9.64 3.48 1.75
N ARG A 171 -10.94 3.34 2.01
CA ARG A 171 -11.54 3.70 3.32
C ARG A 171 -10.96 2.86 4.45
N VAL A 172 -10.91 1.53 4.29
CA VAL A 172 -10.35 0.62 5.29
C VAL A 172 -8.89 0.98 5.59
N LEU A 173 -8.10 1.29 4.57
CA LEU A 173 -6.69 1.69 4.72
C LEU A 173 -6.55 3.00 5.51
N ILE A 174 -7.38 4.00 5.22
CA ILE A 174 -7.41 5.29 5.95
C ILE A 174 -7.76 5.07 7.42
N TYR A 175 -8.80 4.27 7.72
CA TYR A 175 -9.18 3.92 9.09
C TYR A 175 -8.01 3.29 9.85
N ARG A 176 -7.37 2.29 9.24
CA ARG A 176 -6.23 1.58 9.85
C ARG A 176 -5.08 2.51 10.18
N GLU A 177 -4.73 3.41 9.27
CA GLU A 177 -3.60 4.32 9.48
C GLU A 177 -3.91 5.43 10.50
N ASN A 178 -5.14 5.95 10.50
CA ASN A 178 -5.55 6.96 11.47
C ASN A 178 -5.63 6.40 12.89
N ILE A 179 -6.19 5.19 13.08
CA ILE A 179 -6.22 4.52 14.39
C ILE A 179 -4.79 4.22 14.89
N ARG A 180 -3.89 3.79 14.00
CA ARG A 180 -2.47 3.61 14.34
C ARG A 180 -1.83 4.92 14.85
N ARG A 181 -2.10 6.05 14.18
CA ARG A 181 -1.58 7.37 14.59
C ARG A 181 -2.18 7.82 15.91
N LEU A 182 -3.50 7.71 16.06
CA LEU A 182 -4.23 8.05 17.27
C LEU A 182 -3.69 7.29 18.50
N LYS A 183 -3.42 5.99 18.36
CA LYS A 183 -2.79 5.17 19.40
C LYS A 183 -1.40 5.66 19.81
N LYS A 184 -0.59 6.15 18.85
CA LYS A 184 0.72 6.75 19.19
C LYS A 184 0.55 8.04 19.97
N HIS A 185 -0.39 8.89 19.58
CA HIS A 185 -0.67 10.15 20.28
C HIS A 185 -1.21 9.91 21.70
N LEU A 186 -2.14 8.97 21.88
CA LEU A 186 -2.66 8.61 23.21
C LEU A 186 -1.57 8.05 24.13
N LYS A 187 -0.59 7.31 23.60
CA LYS A 187 0.58 6.89 24.39
C LYS A 187 1.40 8.08 24.89
N VAL A 188 1.52 9.15 24.12
CA VAL A 188 2.22 10.37 24.55
C VAL A 188 1.43 11.08 25.64
N VAL A 189 0.10 11.21 25.47
CA VAL A 189 -0.80 11.76 26.49
C VAL A 189 -0.68 10.99 27.81
N HIS A 190 -0.64 9.65 27.74
CA HIS A 190 -0.40 8.79 28.90
C HIS A 190 0.93 9.09 29.60
N GLN A 191 2.02 9.22 28.84
CA GLN A 191 3.33 9.56 29.41
C GLN A 191 3.34 10.93 30.09
N ILE A 192 2.61 11.90 29.53
CA ILE A 192 2.46 13.23 30.15
C ILE A 192 1.67 13.14 31.45
N HIS A 193 0.61 12.34 31.50
CA HIS A 193 -0.15 12.09 32.73
C HIS A 193 0.70 11.43 33.83
N LEU A 194 1.59 10.50 33.46
CA LEU A 194 2.51 9.84 34.41
C LEU A 194 3.73 10.70 34.81
N ALA A 195 4.06 11.75 34.05
CA ALA A 195 5.27 12.54 34.24
C ALA A 195 5.41 13.16 35.65
N PRO A 196 4.36 13.73 36.29
CA PRO A 196 4.47 14.28 37.64
C PRO A 196 4.89 13.24 38.69
N LYS A 197 4.31 12.04 38.63
CA LYS A 197 4.62 10.95 39.55
C LYS A 197 6.08 10.50 39.40
N ILE A 198 6.53 10.30 38.16
CA ILE A 198 7.92 9.89 37.86
C ILE A 198 8.91 10.99 38.25
N TYR A 199 8.56 12.26 38.00
CA TYR A 199 9.39 13.40 38.39
C TYR A 199 9.59 13.45 39.90
N LEU A 200 8.52 13.35 40.69
CA LEU A 200 8.61 13.34 42.16
C LEU A 200 9.46 12.17 42.68
N ALA A 201 9.24 10.96 42.15
CA ALA A 201 10.06 9.80 42.50
C ALA A 201 11.56 10.02 42.17
N SER A 202 11.85 10.68 41.05
CA SER A 202 13.22 11.02 40.63
C SER A 202 13.87 12.04 41.57
N VAL A 203 13.12 13.07 41.99
CA VAL A 203 13.62 14.09 42.94
C VAL A 203 13.97 13.44 44.28
N VAL A 204 13.10 12.58 44.80
CA VAL A 204 13.33 11.83 46.04
C VAL A 204 14.61 10.98 45.93
N GLU A 205 14.80 10.28 44.80
CA GLU A 205 16.00 9.47 44.57
C GLU A 205 17.27 10.32 44.46
N VAL A 206 17.21 11.51 43.85
CA VAL A 206 18.34 12.45 43.79
C VAL A 206 18.74 12.91 45.20
N VAL A 207 17.76 13.27 46.04
CA VAL A 207 18.03 13.66 47.44
C VAL A 207 18.68 12.50 48.19
N ARG A 208 18.11 11.29 48.08
CA ARG A 208 18.65 10.08 48.71
C ARG A 208 20.11 9.83 48.32
N ARG A 209 20.46 9.98 47.02
CA ARG A 209 21.83 9.81 46.51
C ARG A 209 22.78 10.89 47.04
N LYS A 210 22.32 12.14 47.15
CA LYS A 210 23.14 13.23 47.73
C LYS A 210 23.41 12.97 49.21
N THR A 211 22.39 12.59 49.98
CA THR A 211 22.56 12.26 51.39
C THR A 211 23.51 11.09 51.58
N PHE A 212 23.35 10.03 50.78
CA PHE A 212 24.27 8.91 50.74
C PHE A 212 25.72 9.35 50.50
N SER A 213 25.93 10.18 49.47
CA SER A 213 27.25 10.68 49.11
C SER A 213 27.90 11.48 50.25
N SER A 214 27.12 12.32 50.94
CA SER A 214 27.60 13.11 52.07
C SER A 214 28.07 12.23 53.23
N VAL A 215 27.20 11.32 53.68
CA VAL A 215 27.50 10.40 54.79
C VAL A 215 28.70 9.52 54.45
N PHE A 216 28.78 9.05 53.21
CA PHE A 216 29.90 8.24 52.74
C PHE A 216 31.22 9.03 52.74
N LEU A 217 31.22 10.29 52.29
CA LEU A 217 32.41 11.13 52.28
C LEU A 217 32.88 11.52 53.68
N GLU A 218 31.96 11.84 54.59
CA GLU A 218 32.29 12.12 56.00
C GLU A 218 32.95 10.90 56.66
N TRP A 219 32.37 9.73 56.46
CA TRP A 219 32.93 8.46 56.95
C TRP A 219 34.32 8.20 56.35
N ALA A 220 34.47 8.30 55.04
CA ALA A 220 35.74 8.03 54.35
C ALA A 220 36.84 8.99 54.81
N THR A 221 36.49 10.27 55.01
CA THR A 221 37.41 11.29 55.53
C THR A 221 37.83 10.99 56.97
N SER A 222 36.88 10.67 57.84
CA SER A 222 37.17 10.32 59.24
C SER A 222 38.07 9.09 59.34
N LEU A 223 37.80 8.05 58.55
CA LEU A 223 38.62 6.85 58.50
C LEU A 223 40.05 7.16 58.02
N ALA A 224 40.18 7.95 56.95
CA ALA A 224 41.49 8.36 56.44
C ALA A 224 42.29 9.12 57.50
N GLN A 225 41.65 10.08 58.20
CA GLN A 225 42.28 10.85 59.26
C GLN A 225 42.71 9.98 60.44
N ASN A 226 41.84 9.06 60.89
CA ASN A 226 42.18 8.12 61.97
C ASN A 226 43.36 7.22 61.58
N SER A 227 43.39 6.74 60.34
CA SER A 227 44.49 5.92 59.84
C SER A 227 45.81 6.70 59.77
N ALA A 228 45.76 7.96 59.34
CA ALA A 228 46.92 8.84 59.30
C ALA A 228 47.47 9.11 60.72
N ASN A 229 46.58 9.43 61.67
CA ASN A 229 46.96 9.66 63.07
C ASN A 229 47.62 8.42 63.71
N LEU A 230 47.12 7.21 63.42
CA LEU A 230 47.71 5.97 63.92
C LEU A 230 49.13 5.75 63.38
N VAL A 231 49.34 6.00 62.08
CA VAL A 231 50.68 5.89 61.47
C VAL A 231 51.62 6.95 62.04
N GLU A 232 51.16 8.18 62.23
CA GLU A 232 51.95 9.26 62.83
C GLU A 232 52.37 8.93 64.28
N ASN A 233 51.43 8.43 65.10
CA ASN A 233 51.72 8.01 66.47
C ASN A 233 52.72 6.85 66.52
N GLU A 234 52.61 5.87 65.62
CA GLU A 234 53.57 4.77 65.51
C GLU A 234 54.96 5.28 65.09
N ILE A 235 55.05 6.20 64.12
CA ILE A 235 56.30 6.84 63.73
C ILE A 235 56.92 7.58 64.91
N GLN A 236 56.16 8.39 65.65
CA GLN A 236 56.64 9.12 66.82
C GLN A 236 57.14 8.16 67.92
N THR A 237 56.42 7.06 68.14
CA THR A 237 56.82 6.05 69.13
C THR A 237 58.15 5.40 68.73
N ARG A 238 58.30 5.01 67.46
CA ARG A 238 59.56 4.47 66.93
C ARG A 238 60.70 5.48 66.95
N GLN A 239 60.45 6.76 66.65
CA GLN A 239 61.45 7.82 66.75
C GLN A 239 61.93 8.00 68.19
N THR A 240 61.00 8.05 69.14
CA THR A 240 61.30 8.20 70.57
C THR A 240 62.10 7.00 71.09
N PHE A 241 61.74 5.79 70.69
CA PHE A 241 62.48 4.60 71.10
C PHE A 241 63.85 4.50 70.39
N SER A 242 63.92 4.85 69.11
CA SER A 242 65.15 4.84 68.32
C SER A 242 66.20 5.78 68.94
N THR A 243 65.82 6.99 69.36
CA THR A 243 66.76 7.91 70.04
C THR A 243 67.30 7.35 71.36
N GLN A 244 66.51 6.57 72.11
CA GLN A 244 66.98 5.88 73.32
C GLN A 244 67.95 4.74 73.00
N LEU A 245 67.72 4.01 71.90
CA LEU A 245 68.54 2.86 71.49
C LEU A 245 69.79 3.28 70.71
N GLU A 246 69.80 4.45 70.07
CA GLU A 246 70.84 4.90 69.13
C GLU A 246 72.23 4.98 69.78
N THR A 247 72.28 5.31 71.07
CA THR A 247 73.51 5.46 71.87
C THR A 247 73.81 4.23 72.76
N HIS A 248 72.93 3.22 72.75
CA HIS A 248 73.04 2.06 73.64
C HIS A 248 73.69 0.86 72.95
N PHE A 249 74.60 0.14 73.63
CA PHE A 249 75.33 -1.00 73.05
C PHE A 249 74.41 -2.16 72.60
N LEU A 250 73.20 -2.26 73.15
CA LEU A 250 72.18 -3.26 72.76
C LEU A 250 71.64 -3.05 71.34
N ARG A 251 71.92 -1.92 70.68
CA ARG A 251 71.53 -1.66 69.28
C ARG A 251 71.96 -2.78 68.32
N ILE A 252 73.10 -3.42 68.58
CA ILE A 252 73.66 -4.49 67.75
C ILE A 252 72.79 -5.77 67.82
N LEU A 253 72.05 -5.97 68.92
CA LEU A 253 71.19 -7.16 69.10
C LEU A 253 69.88 -7.08 68.32
N PHE A 254 69.48 -5.89 67.86
CA PHE A 254 68.18 -5.66 67.21
C PHE A 254 68.35 -4.91 65.87
N PRO A 255 68.89 -5.56 64.84
CA PRO A 255 68.98 -4.99 63.49
C PRO A 255 67.55 -4.73 62.94
N GLY A 256 67.34 -3.54 62.36
CA GLY A 256 66.03 -3.10 61.85
C GLY A 256 65.20 -2.24 62.81
N MET A 257 65.66 -1.98 64.04
CA MET A 257 64.93 -1.09 64.98
C MET A 257 64.91 0.40 64.58
N ASN A 258 65.62 0.75 63.51
CA ASN A 258 65.57 2.07 62.88
C ASN A 258 64.58 2.12 61.69
N ASP A 259 63.85 1.04 61.43
CA ASP A 259 62.92 0.95 60.31
C ASP A 259 61.60 1.65 60.65
N PHE A 260 61.19 2.57 59.78
CA PHE A 260 59.90 3.24 59.85
C PHE A 260 58.88 2.53 58.97
N PRO A 261 57.57 2.59 59.30
CA PRO A 261 56.51 2.15 58.40
C PRO A 261 56.76 2.73 57.00
N PRO A 262 56.71 1.91 55.94
CA PRO A 262 57.04 2.36 54.60
C PRO A 262 56.13 3.53 54.20
N HIS A 263 56.71 4.59 53.63
CA HIS A 263 56.01 5.72 53.02
C HIS A 263 55.32 5.24 51.73
N ARG A 264 54.31 4.37 51.85
CA ARG A 264 53.64 3.77 50.70
C ARG A 264 52.18 4.16 50.71
N ASP A 265 51.94 5.36 50.18
CA ASP A 265 50.63 5.84 49.72
C ASP A 265 49.89 4.81 48.83
N GLU A 266 50.61 3.84 48.25
CA GLU A 266 50.08 2.79 47.38
C GLU A 266 49.51 1.56 48.13
N GLU A 267 50.05 1.19 49.30
CA GLU A 267 49.54 0.03 50.08
C GLU A 267 48.34 0.43 50.94
N MET A 268 48.29 1.68 51.40
CA MET A 268 47.11 2.26 52.06
C MET A 268 45.90 2.38 51.11
N LYS A 269 46.13 2.48 49.79
CA LYS A 269 45.08 2.36 48.75
C LYS A 269 44.51 0.94 48.63
N ALA A 270 45.31 -0.09 48.85
CA ALA A 270 44.84 -1.49 48.84
C ALA A 270 44.02 -1.81 50.10
N MET A 271 44.45 -1.30 51.27
CA MET A 271 43.71 -1.45 52.53
C MET A 271 42.36 -0.70 52.52
N LYS A 272 42.25 0.42 51.77
CA LYS A 272 40.99 1.11 51.46
C LYS A 272 39.97 0.21 50.75
N SER A 273 40.43 -0.73 49.92
CA SER A 273 39.57 -1.70 49.21
C SER A 273 39.06 -2.81 50.16
N GLU A 274 39.88 -3.22 51.13
CA GLU A 274 39.56 -4.31 52.05
C GLU A 274 38.67 -3.85 53.23
N ILE A 275 38.83 -2.60 53.69
CA ILE A 275 37.96 -1.99 54.69
C ILE A 275 36.56 -1.68 54.11
N ALA A 276 36.45 -1.47 52.79
CA ALA A 276 35.17 -1.36 52.10
C ALA A 276 34.29 -2.61 52.21
N ALA A 277 34.87 -3.78 52.51
CA ALA A 277 34.14 -5.05 52.63
C ALA A 277 33.59 -5.34 54.04
N LYS A 278 34.04 -4.64 55.11
CA LYS A 278 33.71 -4.98 56.50
C LYS A 278 32.77 -4.03 57.24
N CYS A 279 32.44 -2.85 56.70
CA CYS A 279 31.59 -1.86 57.41
C CYS A 279 30.12 -1.85 56.96
N GLN A 280 29.46 -3.01 57.00
CA GLN A 280 28.05 -3.19 56.59
C GLN A 280 27.02 -2.60 57.58
N VAL A 281 27.38 -2.40 58.86
CA VAL A 281 26.38 -2.17 59.94
C VAL A 281 25.91 -0.71 60.04
N ASN A 282 26.83 0.26 60.17
CA ASN A 282 26.47 1.69 60.21
C ASN A 282 25.88 2.18 58.87
N PHE A 283 26.29 1.53 57.78
CA PHE A 283 25.79 1.76 56.43
C PHE A 283 24.31 1.35 56.28
N ASN A 284 23.96 0.17 56.79
CA ASN A 284 22.58 -0.34 56.75
C ASN A 284 21.64 0.49 57.64
N GLU A 285 22.13 1.05 58.74
CA GLU A 285 21.31 1.87 59.64
C GLU A 285 20.95 3.23 59.03
N ALA A 286 21.90 3.88 58.35
CA ALA A 286 21.64 5.12 57.60
C ALA A 286 20.73 4.88 56.39
N LEU A 287 20.89 3.74 55.71
CA LEU A 287 20.01 3.32 54.61
C LEU A 287 18.57 3.05 55.09
N ASN A 288 18.40 2.40 56.24
CA ASN A 288 17.07 2.11 56.78
C ASN A 288 16.34 3.39 57.21
N LYS A 289 17.04 4.37 57.79
CA LYS A 289 16.43 5.68 58.12
C LYS A 289 15.95 6.42 56.87
N LEU A 290 16.78 6.46 55.82
CA LEU A 290 16.41 7.07 54.53
C LEU A 290 15.32 6.29 53.78
N SER A 291 15.30 4.96 53.90
CA SER A 291 14.25 4.11 53.31
C SER A 291 12.90 4.35 53.97
N ASN A 292 12.87 4.52 55.30
CA ASN A 292 11.64 4.79 56.05
C ASN A 292 11.09 6.19 55.75
N GLU A 293 11.95 7.21 55.63
CA GLU A 293 11.52 8.55 55.19
C GLU A 293 11.00 8.57 53.75
N ARG A 294 11.60 7.77 52.84
CA ARG A 294 11.09 7.55 51.47
C ARG A 294 9.69 6.95 51.48
N GLU A 295 9.44 5.96 52.32
CA GLU A 295 8.13 5.28 52.42
C GLU A 295 7.05 6.20 52.98
N LEU A 296 7.38 7.05 53.95
CA LEU A 296 6.48 8.07 54.50
C LEU A 296 6.10 9.14 53.46
N LEU A 297 7.07 9.70 52.73
CA LEU A 297 6.81 10.69 51.67
C LEU A 297 6.07 10.09 50.47
N ALA A 298 6.36 8.84 50.13
CA ALA A 298 5.64 8.11 49.08
C ALA A 298 4.18 7.82 49.50
N GLN A 299 3.93 7.51 50.77
CA GLN A 299 2.58 7.34 51.32
C GLN A 299 1.81 8.66 51.36
N GLU A 300 2.42 9.79 51.76
CA GLU A 300 1.75 11.10 51.75
C GLU A 300 1.41 11.59 50.33
N LEU A 301 2.27 11.30 49.34
CA LEU A 301 1.99 11.62 47.93
C LEU A 301 0.92 10.69 47.34
N ALA A 302 0.93 9.39 47.67
CA ALA A 302 -0.09 8.43 47.25
C ALA A 302 -1.49 8.74 47.82
N VAL A 303 -1.58 9.38 48.99
CA VAL A 303 -2.86 9.80 49.61
C VAL A 303 -3.44 11.06 48.93
N LYS A 304 -2.63 11.83 48.18
CA LYS A 304 -3.09 12.98 47.38
C LYS A 304 -3.48 12.64 45.94
N ASP A 305 -3.24 11.41 45.47
CA ASP A 305 -3.72 10.88 44.18
C ASP A 305 -5.25 10.70 44.22
N SER A 306 -5.99 11.81 44.18
CA SER A 306 -7.43 11.85 43.92
C SER A 306 -7.75 11.71 42.42
N CYS A 307 -6.85 11.13 41.62
CA CYS A 307 -6.95 11.01 40.16
C CYS A 307 -7.57 9.67 39.67
N ILE A 308 -8.42 9.04 40.48
CA ILE A 308 -9.08 7.75 40.16
C ILE A 308 -9.86 7.81 38.82
N GLN A 309 -10.23 9.00 38.34
CA GLN A 309 -10.96 9.18 37.08
C GLN A 309 -10.10 9.09 35.81
N ALA A 310 -8.80 9.41 35.85
CA ALA A 310 -7.95 9.37 34.66
C ALA A 310 -7.56 7.93 34.28
N ASP A 311 -7.18 7.10 35.27
CA ASP A 311 -6.79 5.70 35.05
C ASP A 311 -7.93 4.83 34.49
N THR A 312 -9.19 5.15 34.84
CA THR A 312 -10.37 4.37 34.43
C THR A 312 -10.81 4.69 32.99
N ILE A 313 -10.75 5.96 32.58
CA ILE A 313 -11.05 6.39 31.19
C ILE A 313 -9.94 5.94 30.23
N GLU A 314 -8.69 5.89 30.73
CA GLU A 314 -7.51 5.57 29.94
C GLU A 314 -7.32 4.06 29.67
N THR A 315 -7.66 3.22 30.65
CA THR A 315 -7.70 1.75 30.45
C THR A 315 -8.82 1.36 29.49
N GLN A 316 -10.03 1.91 29.68
CA GLN A 316 -11.18 1.65 28.80
C GLN A 316 -10.96 2.17 27.37
N GLY A 317 -10.36 3.36 27.20
CA GLY A 317 -10.07 3.93 25.87
C GLY A 317 -8.98 3.18 25.11
N ASN A 318 -7.91 2.73 25.78
CA ASN A 318 -6.87 1.92 25.16
C ASN A 318 -7.36 0.50 24.84
N GLU A 319 -8.16 -0.11 25.69
CA GLU A 319 -8.80 -1.41 25.43
C GLU A 319 -9.74 -1.33 24.23
N MET A 320 -10.58 -0.28 24.15
CA MET A 320 -11.47 -0.05 23.02
C MET A 320 -10.69 0.12 21.70
N LEU A 321 -9.58 0.87 21.69
CA LEU A 321 -8.75 1.02 20.49
C LEU A 321 -8.04 -0.26 20.07
N VAL A 322 -7.58 -1.07 21.04
CA VAL A 322 -7.01 -2.38 20.75
C VAL A 322 -8.07 -3.31 20.15
N GLN A 323 -9.30 -3.25 20.66
CA GLN A 323 -10.41 -4.03 20.11
C GLN A 323 -10.73 -3.59 18.66
N ILE A 324 -10.90 -2.29 18.41
CA ILE A 324 -11.15 -1.73 17.07
C ILE A 324 -10.02 -2.11 16.09
N GLU A 325 -8.76 -2.06 16.51
CA GLU A 325 -7.61 -2.45 15.67
C GLU A 325 -7.61 -3.95 15.35
N SER A 326 -8.00 -4.79 16.32
CA SER A 326 -8.14 -6.24 16.12
C SER A 326 -9.25 -6.58 15.12
N GLU A 327 -10.38 -5.88 15.22
CA GLU A 327 -11.53 -6.03 14.33
C GLU A 327 -11.21 -5.55 12.92
N LEU A 328 -10.51 -4.41 12.78
CA LEU A 328 -10.02 -3.95 11.48
C LEU A 328 -9.05 -4.93 10.83
N LYS A 329 -8.13 -5.50 11.61
CA LYS A 329 -7.19 -6.50 11.10
C LYS A 329 -7.92 -7.76 10.62
N SER A 330 -8.94 -8.19 11.36
CA SER A 330 -9.79 -9.30 10.94
C SER A 330 -10.58 -8.97 9.67
N LEU A 331 -11.11 -7.75 9.57
CA LEU A 331 -11.86 -7.27 8.41
C LEU A 331 -10.97 -7.20 7.16
N THR A 332 -9.77 -6.62 7.26
CA THR A 332 -8.80 -6.56 6.16
C THR A 332 -8.41 -7.95 5.69
N ASN A 333 -8.07 -8.86 6.62
CA ASN A 333 -7.72 -10.23 6.26
C ASN A 333 -8.89 -10.97 5.58
N CYS A 334 -10.12 -10.78 6.07
CA CYS A 334 -11.33 -11.37 5.48
C CYS A 334 -11.56 -10.82 4.06
N PHE A 335 -11.38 -9.52 3.88
CA PHE A 335 -11.50 -8.86 2.59
C PHE A 335 -10.46 -9.38 1.59
N ASP A 336 -9.19 -9.45 1.98
CA ASP A 336 -8.09 -9.97 1.16
C ASP A 336 -8.28 -11.45 0.81
N GLN A 337 -8.71 -12.26 1.79
CA GLN A 337 -8.97 -13.69 1.58
C GLN A 337 -10.11 -13.88 0.59
N LYS A 338 -11.26 -13.22 0.81
CA LYS A 338 -12.39 -13.37 -0.09
C LYS A 338 -12.12 -12.75 -1.47
N LEU A 339 -11.28 -11.72 -1.54
CA LEU A 339 -10.80 -11.19 -2.81
C LEU A 339 -10.01 -12.26 -3.56
N ASN A 340 -9.02 -12.87 -2.91
CA ASN A 340 -8.26 -13.95 -3.50
C ASN A 340 -9.15 -15.13 -3.91
N GLU A 341 -10.13 -15.53 -3.10
CA GLU A 341 -11.13 -16.57 -3.44
C GLU A 341 -12.00 -16.18 -4.65
N SER A 342 -12.39 -14.90 -4.75
CA SER A 342 -13.13 -14.38 -5.90
C SER A 342 -12.26 -14.23 -7.16
N VAL A 343 -10.95 -14.13 -6.98
CA VAL A 343 -9.90 -13.97 -8.00
C VAL A 343 -9.23 -15.32 -8.34
N ILE A 344 -9.69 -16.45 -7.80
CA ILE A 344 -9.37 -17.80 -8.33
C ILE A 344 -10.16 -18.05 -9.64
N CYS A 345 -10.09 -17.10 -10.57
CA CYS A 345 -9.88 -17.40 -11.96
C CYS A 345 -8.45 -16.97 -12.23
N ASP A 346 -7.52 -17.92 -12.25
CA ASP A 346 -6.20 -17.73 -12.81
C ASP A 346 -6.34 -16.97 -14.14
N THR A 347 -6.05 -15.68 -14.12
CA THR A 347 -5.45 -14.89 -15.21
C THR A 347 -5.33 -13.42 -14.80
N ARG A 348 -4.16 -13.09 -14.22
CA ARG A 348 -3.37 -11.96 -14.74
C ARG A 348 -3.31 -12.05 -16.28
N PRO A 349 -3.17 -10.93 -17.02
CA PRO A 349 -3.84 -10.59 -18.28
C PRO A 349 -3.54 -11.50 -19.50
N GLN A 350 -3.83 -12.80 -19.38
CA GLN A 350 -3.66 -13.79 -20.44
C GLN A 350 -5.01 -14.24 -21.00
N CYS A 351 -6.09 -14.31 -20.22
CA CYS A 351 -7.39 -14.73 -20.74
C CYS A 351 -8.11 -13.60 -21.50
N SER A 352 -7.99 -12.35 -21.01
CA SER A 352 -8.50 -11.16 -21.71
C SER A 352 -7.75 -10.90 -23.02
N CYS A 353 -6.42 -11.05 -23.05
CA CYS A 353 -5.66 -10.86 -24.28
C CYS A 353 -5.86 -12.01 -25.28
N ASN A 354 -6.02 -13.26 -24.83
CA ASN A 354 -6.35 -14.37 -25.73
C ASN A 354 -7.74 -14.21 -26.35
N LEU A 355 -8.76 -13.85 -25.57
CA LEU A 355 -10.10 -13.63 -26.12
C LEU A 355 -10.17 -12.37 -26.99
N ALA A 356 -9.51 -11.27 -26.59
CA ALA A 356 -9.43 -10.05 -27.39
C ALA A 356 -8.64 -10.27 -28.69
N ASN A 357 -7.54 -11.03 -28.66
CA ASN A 357 -6.77 -11.39 -29.85
C ASN A 357 -7.56 -12.32 -30.76
N VAL A 358 -8.26 -13.32 -30.22
CA VAL A 358 -9.15 -14.19 -30.98
C VAL A 358 -10.31 -13.40 -31.59
N ILE A 359 -10.93 -12.47 -30.84
CA ILE A 359 -11.97 -11.59 -31.37
C ILE A 359 -11.41 -10.71 -32.49
N LYS A 360 -10.22 -10.11 -32.30
CA LYS A 360 -9.56 -9.25 -33.30
C LYS A 360 -9.20 -10.04 -34.56
N GLU A 361 -8.72 -11.26 -34.41
CA GLU A 361 -8.40 -12.17 -35.51
C GLU A 361 -9.68 -12.61 -36.26
N LYS A 362 -10.76 -12.92 -35.54
CA LYS A 362 -12.07 -13.22 -36.15
C LYS A 362 -12.73 -11.98 -36.78
N GLU A 363 -12.50 -10.77 -36.27
CA GLU A 363 -12.98 -9.53 -36.88
C GLU A 363 -12.20 -9.16 -38.14
N LEU A 364 -10.89 -9.43 -38.18
CA LEU A 364 -10.09 -9.35 -39.39
C LEU A 364 -10.56 -10.37 -40.43
N GLU A 365 -10.88 -11.60 -40.01
CA GLU A 365 -11.39 -12.64 -40.92
C GLU A 365 -12.80 -12.30 -41.45
N ILE A 366 -13.68 -11.75 -40.61
CA ILE A 366 -14.99 -11.22 -41.05
C ILE A 366 -14.81 -10.04 -42.00
N SER A 367 -13.82 -9.18 -41.77
CA SER A 367 -13.50 -8.06 -42.66
C SER A 367 -12.95 -8.55 -44.00
N ARG A 368 -12.11 -9.59 -43.99
CA ARG A 368 -11.59 -10.27 -45.18
C ARG A 368 -12.71 -10.96 -45.96
N LEU A 369 -13.61 -11.67 -45.30
CA LEU A 369 -14.76 -12.32 -45.94
C LEU A 369 -15.76 -11.30 -46.51
N ASN A 370 -16.01 -10.19 -45.81
CA ASN A 370 -16.82 -9.09 -46.31
C ASN A 370 -16.16 -8.39 -47.50
N ARG A 371 -14.83 -8.29 -47.54
CA ARG A 371 -14.07 -7.78 -48.69
C ARG A 371 -14.20 -8.73 -49.89
N ILE A 372 -14.05 -10.04 -49.68
CA ILE A 372 -14.26 -11.05 -50.73
C ILE A 372 -15.71 -11.02 -51.26
N LEU A 373 -16.69 -10.81 -50.39
CA LEU A 373 -18.11 -10.64 -50.78
C LEU A 373 -18.31 -9.37 -51.62
N ARG A 374 -17.64 -8.26 -51.27
CA ARG A 374 -17.68 -7.01 -52.06
C ARG A 374 -16.94 -7.14 -53.39
N ASP A 375 -15.80 -7.85 -53.40
CA ASP A 375 -15.01 -8.08 -54.62
C ASP A 375 -15.73 -9.05 -55.57
N SER A 376 -16.56 -9.95 -55.04
CA SER A 376 -17.43 -10.84 -55.83
C SER A 376 -18.65 -10.11 -56.43
N ASP A 377 -19.14 -9.03 -55.80
CA ASP A 377 -20.21 -8.17 -56.33
C ASP A 377 -19.71 -7.21 -57.43
N MET A 378 -18.39 -7.04 -57.60
CA MET A 378 -17.79 -6.13 -58.60
C MET A 378 -17.51 -6.77 -59.96
N SER A 379 -17.94 -8.02 -60.18
CA SER A 379 -17.79 -8.71 -61.48
C SER A 379 -18.91 -8.40 -62.48
N GLN A 380 -19.85 -7.49 -62.15
CA GLN A 380 -20.82 -6.93 -63.09
C GLN A 380 -20.84 -5.39 -62.99
N SER A 381 -20.24 -4.78 -64.00
CA SER A 381 -20.53 -3.47 -64.59
C SER A 381 -20.96 -2.29 -63.69
N SER A 382 -20.03 -1.34 -63.62
CA SER A 382 -20.19 0.11 -63.86
C SER A 382 -20.87 1.03 -62.84
N SER A 383 -20.15 2.14 -62.60
CA SER A 383 -20.52 3.46 -62.09
C SER A 383 -20.70 3.66 -60.57
N ALA A 384 -19.64 4.24 -60.00
CA ALA A 384 -19.62 5.26 -58.95
C ALA A 384 -20.82 5.33 -57.97
N ILE A 385 -20.65 4.81 -56.75
CA ILE A 385 -21.25 5.35 -55.52
C ILE A 385 -20.30 5.09 -54.33
N GLY A 386 -19.82 6.17 -53.70
CA GLY A 386 -19.50 6.21 -52.27
C GLY A 386 -18.07 5.88 -51.82
N ARG A 387 -17.08 6.75 -52.11
CA ARG A 387 -15.93 6.89 -51.19
C ARG A 387 -16.50 7.45 -49.89
N ILE A 388 -16.61 6.62 -48.86
CA ILE A 388 -16.92 7.12 -47.52
C ILE A 388 -15.63 7.74 -46.97
N GLU A 389 -15.55 9.06 -47.03
CA GLU A 389 -14.57 9.88 -46.33
C GLU A 389 -14.76 9.67 -44.82
N ARG A 390 -13.89 8.86 -44.20
CA ARG A 390 -13.90 8.66 -42.75
C ARG A 390 -12.69 9.38 -42.17
N VAL A 391 -12.95 10.27 -41.21
CA VAL A 391 -11.92 11.02 -40.49
C VAL A 391 -11.29 10.11 -39.42
N SER A 392 -9.97 10.06 -39.38
CA SER A 392 -9.21 9.37 -38.33
C SER A 392 -9.20 10.21 -37.05
N VAL A 393 -9.62 9.62 -35.93
CA VAL A 393 -9.69 10.30 -34.60
C VAL A 393 -8.86 9.60 -33.52
N LEU A 394 -8.26 8.45 -33.83
CA LEU A 394 -7.47 7.64 -32.88
C LEU A 394 -5.96 7.66 -33.18
N GLY A 395 -5.53 8.25 -34.30
CA GLY A 395 -4.15 8.29 -34.74
C GLY A 395 -3.97 9.22 -35.95
N CYS A 396 -2.72 9.46 -36.35
CA CYS A 396 -2.35 10.33 -37.47
C CYS A 396 -1.24 9.66 -38.29
N GLU A 397 -1.62 8.76 -39.21
CA GLU A 397 -0.68 8.08 -40.11
C GLU A 397 -0.69 8.67 -41.53
N VAL A 398 0.35 8.42 -42.31
CA VAL A 398 0.48 8.93 -43.68
C VAL A 398 -0.61 8.33 -44.57
N GLY A 399 -1.50 9.17 -45.09
CA GLY A 399 -2.64 8.78 -45.93
C GLY A 399 -4.00 8.89 -45.25
N ASP A 400 -4.04 9.21 -43.96
CA ASP A 400 -5.30 9.45 -43.24
C ASP A 400 -5.97 10.77 -43.62
N ILE A 401 -7.31 10.77 -43.61
CA ILE A 401 -8.12 11.99 -43.65
C ILE A 401 -8.30 12.46 -42.21
N VAL A 402 -7.88 13.67 -41.90
CA VAL A 402 -7.87 14.22 -40.54
C VAL A 402 -8.68 15.51 -40.45
N LEU A 403 -9.22 15.80 -39.25
CA LEU A 403 -9.91 17.06 -38.97
C LEU A 403 -8.95 18.01 -38.29
N ILE A 404 -8.78 19.21 -38.86
CA ILE A 404 -7.94 20.27 -38.31
C ILE A 404 -8.84 21.32 -37.66
N TYR A 405 -8.49 21.76 -36.46
CA TYR A 405 -9.14 22.86 -35.77
C TYR A 405 -8.10 23.83 -35.21
N TYR A 406 -8.51 25.07 -34.97
CA TYR A 406 -7.63 26.10 -34.40
C TYR A 406 -7.79 26.11 -32.87
N GLU A 407 -6.69 26.06 -32.13
CA GLU A 407 -6.68 26.08 -30.67
C GLU A 407 -6.05 27.39 -30.17
N GLU A 408 -6.89 28.26 -29.61
CA GLU A 408 -6.50 29.59 -29.13
C GLU A 408 -5.37 29.55 -28.09
N LYS A 409 -5.33 28.50 -27.26
CA LYS A 409 -4.30 28.34 -26.22
C LYS A 409 -2.88 28.21 -26.76
N PHE A 410 -2.73 27.69 -27.98
CA PHE A 410 -1.42 27.48 -28.61
C PHE A 410 -1.18 28.37 -29.83
N ASN A 411 -2.15 29.24 -30.16
CA ASN A 411 -2.14 30.09 -31.35
C ASN A 411 -1.74 29.32 -32.62
N ASN A 412 -2.26 28.10 -32.78
CA ASN A 412 -1.89 27.19 -33.86
C ASN A 412 -3.02 26.24 -34.24
N TYR A 413 -2.96 25.71 -35.46
CA TYR A 413 -3.85 24.67 -35.94
C TYR A 413 -3.38 23.29 -35.48
N ILE A 414 -4.31 22.49 -34.96
CA ILE A 414 -4.06 21.17 -34.37
C ILE A 414 -4.97 20.14 -35.04
N VAL A 415 -4.46 18.92 -35.21
CA VAL A 415 -5.26 17.77 -35.66
C VAL A 415 -6.08 17.22 -34.49
N PHE A 416 -7.39 17.05 -34.70
CA PHE A 416 -8.29 16.47 -33.71
C PHE A 416 -8.01 14.97 -33.52
N THR A 417 -7.46 14.61 -32.36
CA THR A 417 -7.24 13.22 -31.94
C THR A 417 -7.78 13.00 -30.51
N LEU A 418 -8.23 11.78 -30.23
CA LEU A 418 -8.67 11.35 -28.90
C LEU A 418 -7.51 10.85 -28.02
N ASN A 419 -6.27 10.97 -28.50
CA ASN A 419 -5.06 10.58 -27.78
C ASN A 419 -4.47 11.77 -27.02
N ASN A 420 -3.67 11.48 -26.00
CA ASN A 420 -3.01 12.51 -25.18
C ASN A 420 -1.83 13.22 -25.90
N VAL A 421 -1.66 13.03 -27.20
CA VAL A 421 -0.56 13.60 -28.01
C VAL A 421 -1.15 14.59 -29.00
N LEU A 422 -0.72 15.85 -28.90
CA LEU A 422 -1.14 16.93 -29.79
C LEU A 422 -0.29 16.94 -31.06
N HIS A 423 -0.93 17.00 -32.22
CA HIS A 423 -0.26 17.09 -33.52
C HIS A 423 -0.52 18.47 -34.13
N PHE A 424 0.53 19.29 -34.22
CA PHE A 424 0.48 20.62 -34.80
C PHE A 424 0.61 20.57 -36.33
N VAL A 425 -0.18 21.39 -37.02
CA VAL A 425 -0.06 21.58 -38.45
C VAL A 425 1.18 22.42 -38.74
N HIS A 426 2.04 21.95 -39.64
CA HIS A 426 3.26 22.65 -40.02
C HIS A 426 2.95 23.95 -40.77
N THR A 427 3.76 25.00 -40.55
CA THR A 427 3.56 26.34 -41.16
C THR A 427 3.51 26.29 -42.67
N ASP A 428 4.35 25.46 -43.28
CA ASP A 428 4.45 25.29 -44.74
C ASP A 428 3.18 24.67 -45.36
N CYS A 429 2.30 24.07 -44.54
CA CYS A 429 1.04 23.49 -44.99
C CYS A 429 -0.13 24.49 -44.92
N LEU A 430 0.03 25.64 -44.25
CA LEU A 430 -1.05 26.61 -44.05
C LEU A 430 -1.50 27.24 -45.36
N ASP A 431 -0.56 27.65 -46.21
CA ASP A 431 -0.83 28.24 -47.52
C ASP A 431 -1.55 27.24 -48.44
N ALA A 432 -1.12 25.98 -48.41
CA ALA A 432 -1.72 24.89 -49.20
C ALA A 432 -3.16 24.56 -48.75
N LEU A 433 -3.46 24.75 -47.46
CA LEU A 433 -4.78 24.52 -46.87
C LEU A 433 -5.66 25.80 -46.83
N SER A 434 -5.16 26.93 -47.37
CA SER A 434 -5.83 28.24 -47.31
C SER A 434 -6.17 28.70 -45.88
N LEU A 435 -5.37 28.30 -44.89
CA LEU A 435 -5.52 28.68 -43.49
C LEU A 435 -4.67 29.92 -43.19
N LYS A 436 -5.25 30.91 -42.49
CA LYS A 436 -4.53 32.13 -42.10
C LYS A 436 -3.88 31.94 -40.73
N SER A 437 -2.60 32.28 -40.61
CA SER A 437 -1.97 32.55 -39.32
C SER A 437 -2.43 33.93 -38.86
N GLU A 438 -3.10 34.01 -37.71
CA GLU A 438 -3.24 35.30 -37.04
C GLU A 438 -1.85 35.70 -36.51
N VAL A 439 -1.42 36.92 -36.84
CA VAL A 439 -0.21 37.55 -36.29
C VAL A 439 -0.56 38.17 -34.95
#